data_AF-A0A973GUY6-F1
#
_entry.id   AF-A0A973GUY6-F1
#
_cell.length_a   1.000
_cell.length_b   1.000
_cell.length_c   1.000
_cell.angle_alpha   90.00
_cell.angle_beta   90.00
_cell.angle_gamma   90.00
#
_symmetry.space_group_name_H-M   'P 1'
#
loop_
_entity.id
_entity.type
_entity.pdbx_description
1 polymer ?
#
loop_
_entity_poly.entity_id
_entity_poly.type
_entity_poly.pdbx_seq_one_letter_code
_entity_poly.pdbx_strand_id
1 'polypeptide(L)'
;MPTTIKPILYRGKFDLAQIAAVLEGLEETIIFMLINRAQFAANKAAYDPDHSGFEGGGERSLFELRLRYHEEMDAVFGRFCVPEERPFTQDLPHPKRRVTLPETGLFLRDFNSINMADEILDAYRKLIPRICLEGDDGQYGSSVEHDVMALQAIARRIHFGSLYVAESKYQSDKAKYRTLIEAQDRKGLLVALTRTEVEEKILKRVEDKVEHIQAEINPEVRRCIPSEEIMAFYRNHIIPLTKEGQVRYFLNRQLEDNFSIPQYAEVPTKY
;
A
#
# COMPACT_ATOMS: atom_id res chain seq x y z
N MET A 1 -25.21 -9.08 -14.45
CA MET A 1 -24.42 -9.63 -15.58
C MET A 1 -23.22 -10.36 -15.01
N PRO A 2 -22.78 -11.51 -15.57
CA PRO A 2 -21.57 -12.15 -15.08
C PRO A 2 -20.38 -11.23 -15.39
N THR A 3 -19.78 -10.69 -14.34
CA THR A 3 -18.58 -9.85 -14.43
C THR A 3 -17.44 -10.79 -14.83
N THR A 4 -17.08 -10.80 -16.11
CA THR A 4 -15.86 -11.47 -16.55
C THR A 4 -14.69 -10.67 -16.01
N ILE A 5 -14.29 -10.93 -14.77
CA ILE A 5 -13.09 -10.34 -14.14
C ILE A 5 -11.91 -10.88 -14.94
N LYS A 6 -11.44 -10.09 -15.91
CA LYS A 6 -10.18 -10.38 -16.59
C LYS A 6 -9.07 -10.21 -15.56
N PRO A 7 -8.18 -11.21 -15.37
CA PRO A 7 -7.02 -11.05 -14.51
C PRO A 7 -6.25 -9.79 -14.91
N ILE A 8 -5.94 -8.95 -13.92
CA ILE A 8 -5.49 -7.56 -14.05
C ILE A 8 -4.19 -7.41 -14.86
N LEU A 9 -3.41 -8.47 -15.00
CA LEU A 9 -2.06 -8.44 -15.58
C LEU A 9 -1.83 -9.57 -16.60
N TYR A 10 -2.84 -9.90 -17.41
CA TYR A 10 -2.64 -10.87 -18.48
C TYR A 10 -1.95 -10.20 -19.68
N ARG A 11 -0.69 -10.60 -19.96
CA ARG A 11 0.11 -10.30 -21.17
C ARG A 11 0.91 -8.98 -21.22
N GLY A 12 1.35 -8.42 -20.10
CA GLY A 12 2.27 -7.27 -20.11
C GLY A 12 1.72 -6.01 -20.79
N LYS A 13 0.39 -5.91 -20.96
CA LYS A 13 -0.27 -4.69 -21.43
C LYS A 13 -0.64 -3.84 -20.23
N PHE A 14 0.17 -2.84 -19.95
CA PHE A 14 -0.07 -1.84 -18.92
C PHE A 14 -1.08 -0.79 -19.39
N ASP A 15 -2.32 -1.22 -19.59
CA ASP A 15 -3.43 -0.30 -19.89
C ASP A 15 -3.72 0.59 -18.66
N LEU A 16 -3.48 1.89 -18.83
CA LEU A 16 -3.68 2.87 -17.76
C LEU A 16 -5.13 2.87 -17.25
N ALA A 17 -6.11 2.60 -18.11
CA ALA A 17 -7.51 2.54 -17.71
C ALA A 17 -7.79 1.34 -16.79
N GLN A 18 -7.21 0.17 -17.10
CA GLN A 18 -7.32 -1.00 -16.24
C GLN A 18 -6.59 -0.82 -14.91
N ILE A 19 -5.39 -0.22 -14.93
CA ILE A 19 -4.64 0.10 -13.72
C ILE A 19 -5.44 1.08 -12.85
N ALA A 20 -6.02 2.13 -13.45
CA ALA A 20 -6.86 3.09 -12.74
C ALA A 20 -8.07 2.39 -12.09
N ALA A 21 -8.79 1.53 -12.81
CA ALA A 21 -9.92 0.79 -12.26
C ALA A 21 -9.55 -0.08 -11.04
N VAL A 22 -8.35 -0.67 -11.03
CA VAL A 22 -7.85 -1.44 -9.88
C VAL A 22 -7.51 -0.53 -8.71
N LEU A 23 -6.83 0.59 -8.97
CA LEU A 23 -6.55 1.59 -7.95
C LEU A 23 -7.84 2.12 -7.33
N GLU A 24 -8.90 2.28 -8.12
CA GLU A 24 -10.24 2.66 -7.64
C GLU A 24 -10.86 1.58 -6.74
N GLY A 25 -10.75 0.31 -7.09
CA GLY A 25 -11.20 -0.77 -6.20
C GLY A 25 -10.40 -0.83 -4.89
N LEU A 26 -9.10 -0.60 -4.94
CA LEU A 26 -8.25 -0.55 -3.74
C LEU A 26 -8.58 0.63 -2.83
N GLU A 27 -9.14 1.73 -3.36
CA GLU A 27 -9.63 2.83 -2.52
C GLU A 27 -10.75 2.36 -1.58
N GLU A 28 -11.67 1.54 -2.08
CA GLU A 28 -12.80 1.01 -1.30
C GLU A 28 -12.29 0.14 -0.15
N THR A 29 -11.32 -0.74 -0.43
CA THR A 29 -10.68 -1.57 0.61
C THR A 29 -10.08 -0.72 1.72
N ILE A 30 -9.33 0.34 1.38
CA ILE A 30 -8.74 1.24 2.40
C ILE A 30 -9.85 1.89 3.23
N ILE A 31 -10.88 2.43 2.59
CA ILE A 31 -11.99 3.09 3.29
C ILE A 31 -12.65 2.13 4.28
N PHE A 32 -12.97 0.90 3.85
CA PHE A 32 -13.57 -0.10 4.74
C PHE A 32 -12.66 -0.46 5.93
N MET A 33 -11.35 -0.64 5.70
CA MET A 33 -10.42 -0.97 6.80
C MET A 33 -10.31 0.18 7.80
N LEU A 34 -10.28 1.44 7.33
CA LEU A 34 -10.24 2.61 8.21
C LEU A 34 -11.56 2.80 8.98
N ILE A 35 -12.71 2.60 8.34
CA ILE A 35 -14.02 2.61 9.03
C ILE A 35 -14.03 1.57 10.14
N ASN A 36 -13.56 0.35 9.87
CA ASN A 36 -13.56 -0.72 10.87
C ASN A 36 -12.59 -0.42 12.02
N ARG A 37 -11.40 0.11 11.75
CA ARG A 37 -10.48 0.55 12.81
C ARG A 37 -11.07 1.63 13.71
N ALA A 38 -11.82 2.57 13.11
CA ALA A 38 -12.41 3.70 13.82
C ALA A 38 -13.62 3.34 14.70
N GLN A 39 -14.04 2.07 14.72
CA GLN A 39 -15.04 1.58 15.68
C GLN A 39 -14.45 1.37 17.07
N PHE A 40 -13.12 1.40 17.20
CA PHE A 40 -12.41 1.31 18.47
C PHE A 40 -11.76 2.65 18.82
N ALA A 41 -11.55 2.90 20.11
CA ALA A 41 -10.84 4.06 20.59
C ALA A 41 -9.39 4.10 20.05
N ALA A 42 -8.74 5.25 20.20
CA ALA A 42 -7.36 5.44 19.80
C ALA A 42 -6.42 4.45 20.51
N ASN A 43 -6.75 4.01 21.73
CA ASN A 43 -6.06 2.90 22.43
C ASN A 43 -4.54 3.06 22.42
N LYS A 44 -4.06 4.24 22.86
CA LYS A 44 -2.64 4.63 22.81
C LYS A 44 -1.72 3.58 23.45
N ALA A 45 -2.18 2.91 24.50
CA ALA A 45 -1.46 1.84 25.19
C ALA A 45 -1.06 0.67 24.26
N ALA A 46 -1.84 0.38 23.21
CA ALA A 46 -1.53 -0.70 22.26
C ALA A 46 -0.24 -0.45 21.45
N TYR A 47 0.21 0.81 21.37
CA TYR A 47 1.41 1.24 20.66
C TYR A 47 2.57 1.55 21.59
N ASP A 48 2.38 1.39 22.91
CA ASP A 48 3.40 1.63 23.92
C ASP A 48 4.06 0.30 24.33
N PRO A 49 5.39 0.16 24.15
CA PRO A 49 6.13 -1.01 24.62
C PRO A 49 5.89 -1.37 26.09
N ASP A 50 5.78 -0.39 26.97
CA ASP A 50 5.64 -0.61 28.41
C ASP A 50 4.23 -1.12 28.80
N HIS A 51 3.27 -1.01 27.89
CA HIS A 51 1.86 -1.37 28.11
C HIS A 51 1.38 -2.49 27.16
N SER A 52 2.31 -3.21 26.53
CA SER A 52 2.02 -4.30 25.60
C SER A 52 1.10 -5.38 26.21
N GLY A 53 1.31 -5.72 27.48
CA GLY A 53 0.56 -6.78 28.17
C GLY A 53 0.78 -8.19 27.59
N PHE A 54 1.68 -8.34 26.61
CA PHE A 54 1.97 -9.58 25.93
C PHE A 54 3.13 -10.33 26.62
N GLU A 55 2.84 -11.50 27.17
CA GLU A 55 3.85 -12.33 27.83
C GLU A 55 4.93 -12.80 26.83
N GLY A 56 6.20 -12.55 27.16
CA GLY A 56 7.33 -12.88 26.26
C GLY A 56 7.51 -11.90 25.09
N GLY A 57 6.80 -10.77 25.07
CA GLY A 57 6.90 -9.75 24.01
C GLY A 57 8.15 -8.87 24.03
N GLY A 58 8.90 -8.89 25.14
CA GLY A 58 10.06 -8.02 25.34
C GLY A 58 9.68 -6.53 25.34
N GLU A 59 10.54 -5.69 24.76
CA GLU A 59 10.35 -4.23 24.65
C GLU A 59 9.51 -3.82 23.43
N ARG A 60 8.58 -4.66 22.98
CA ARG A 60 7.74 -4.38 21.80
C ARG A 60 6.31 -4.10 22.22
N SER A 61 5.73 -3.08 21.61
CA SER A 61 4.29 -2.78 21.74
C SER A 61 3.44 -3.94 21.21
N LEU A 62 2.18 -4.00 21.65
CA LEU A 62 1.24 -5.01 21.16
C LEU A 62 1.05 -4.91 19.64
N PHE A 63 1.04 -3.68 19.11
CA PHE A 63 0.96 -3.41 17.68
C PHE A 63 2.16 -4.01 16.92
N GLU A 64 3.39 -3.78 17.38
CA GLU A 64 4.61 -4.31 16.72
C GLU A 64 4.65 -5.83 16.73
N LEU A 65 4.22 -6.45 17.84
CA LEU A 65 4.12 -7.91 17.95
C LEU A 65 3.06 -8.46 16.99
N ARG A 66 1.86 -7.88 16.96
CA ARG A 66 0.79 -8.30 16.05
C ARG A 66 1.21 -8.17 14.59
N LEU A 67 1.80 -7.03 14.21
CA LEU A 67 2.29 -6.79 12.86
C LEU A 67 3.33 -7.84 12.46
N ARG A 68 4.35 -8.06 13.29
CA ARG A 68 5.39 -9.05 12.99
C ARG A 68 4.82 -10.46 12.85
N TYR A 69 4.00 -10.92 13.79
CA TYR A 69 3.45 -12.29 13.70
C TYR A 69 2.56 -12.47 12.49
N HIS A 70 1.82 -11.43 12.10
CA HIS A 70 1.01 -11.48 10.88
C HIS A 70 1.88 -11.55 9.62
N GLU A 71 2.96 -10.76 9.56
CA GLU A 71 3.88 -10.80 8.42
C GLU A 71 4.71 -12.09 8.37
N GLU A 72 5.11 -12.66 9.50
CA GLU A 72 5.76 -13.97 9.54
C GLU A 72 4.84 -15.07 8.96
N MET A 73 3.55 -15.02 9.29
CA MET A 73 2.53 -15.87 8.66
C MET A 73 2.45 -15.59 7.15
N ASP A 74 2.21 -14.35 6.74
CA ASP A 74 2.07 -13.99 5.32
C ASP A 74 3.31 -14.34 4.47
N ALA A 75 4.50 -14.20 5.05
CA ALA A 75 5.76 -14.55 4.42
C ALA A 75 5.86 -16.05 4.13
N VAL A 76 5.50 -16.93 5.07
CA VAL A 76 5.52 -18.38 4.82
C VAL A 76 4.50 -18.80 3.76
N PHE A 77 3.39 -18.06 3.61
CA PHE A 77 2.40 -18.24 2.53
C PHE A 77 2.81 -17.56 1.21
N GLY A 78 3.97 -16.91 1.15
CA GLY A 78 4.51 -16.34 -0.08
C GLY A 78 3.86 -15.03 -0.53
N ARG A 79 3.18 -14.31 0.39
CA ARG A 79 2.55 -13.02 0.09
C ARG A 79 3.55 -12.02 -0.51
N PHE A 80 4.71 -11.89 0.11
CA PHE A 80 5.75 -10.93 -0.29
C PHE A 80 6.54 -11.34 -1.55
N CYS A 81 6.20 -12.48 -2.17
CA CYS A 81 6.65 -12.78 -3.53
C CYS A 81 5.88 -11.96 -4.58
N VAL A 82 4.68 -11.46 -4.25
CA VAL A 82 3.90 -10.59 -5.11
C VAL A 82 4.55 -9.19 -5.16
N PRO A 83 4.79 -8.60 -6.35
CA PRO A 83 5.54 -7.34 -6.47
C PRO A 83 4.99 -6.20 -5.59
N GLU A 84 3.68 -6.00 -5.62
CA GLU A 84 3.02 -4.92 -4.87
C GLU A 84 2.80 -5.21 -3.37
N GLU A 85 3.15 -6.39 -2.87
CA GLU A 85 3.07 -6.72 -1.44
C GLU A 85 4.45 -6.54 -0.80
N ARG A 86 4.66 -5.47 -0.04
CA ARG A 86 5.93 -5.18 0.64
C ARG A 86 5.76 -5.23 2.17
N PRO A 87 6.65 -5.92 2.91
CA PRO A 87 6.54 -6.03 4.35
C PRO A 87 6.99 -4.76 5.09
N PHE A 88 6.46 -4.58 6.29
CA PHE A 88 6.85 -3.57 7.27
C PHE A 88 7.93 -4.05 8.24
N THR A 89 8.11 -5.36 8.36
CA THR A 89 9.12 -5.97 9.22
C THR A 89 10.22 -6.64 8.40
N GLN A 90 11.42 -6.61 8.97
CA GLN A 90 12.61 -7.23 8.39
C GLN A 90 12.84 -8.63 8.97
N ASP A 91 13.73 -9.39 8.32
CA ASP A 91 14.14 -10.73 8.75
C ASP A 91 12.95 -11.70 8.85
N LEU A 92 12.07 -11.65 7.86
CA LEU A 92 10.92 -12.53 7.73
C LEU A 92 11.33 -13.92 7.21
N PRO A 93 10.60 -14.99 7.60
CA PRO A 93 10.89 -16.33 7.14
C PRO A 93 10.67 -16.47 5.62
N HIS A 94 11.42 -17.37 5.00
CA HIS A 94 11.20 -17.70 3.60
C HIS A 94 9.83 -18.39 3.37
N PRO A 95 9.21 -18.17 2.20
CA PRO A 95 8.04 -18.92 1.76
C PRO A 95 8.24 -20.42 1.91
N LYS A 96 7.29 -21.09 2.58
CA LYS A 96 7.29 -22.56 2.74
C LYS A 96 6.44 -23.26 1.68
N ARG A 97 6.12 -22.54 0.60
CA ARG A 97 5.42 -23.05 -0.57
C ARG A 97 6.07 -22.55 -1.84
N ARG A 98 5.85 -23.28 -2.93
CA ARG A 98 6.15 -22.77 -4.26
C ARG A 98 5.17 -21.65 -4.62
N VAL A 99 5.70 -20.52 -5.05
CA VAL A 99 4.92 -19.42 -5.59
C VAL A 99 5.24 -19.30 -7.07
N THR A 100 4.22 -19.35 -7.92
CA THR A 100 4.34 -19.11 -9.36
C THR A 100 3.44 -17.94 -9.69
N LEU A 101 4.03 -16.84 -10.16
CA LEU A 101 3.30 -15.65 -10.60
C LEU A 101 3.34 -15.57 -12.13
N PRO A 102 2.30 -15.03 -12.78
CA PRO A 102 2.38 -14.61 -14.17
C PRO A 102 3.52 -13.60 -14.37
N GLU A 103 4.04 -13.54 -15.59
CA GLU A 103 4.99 -12.48 -15.96
C GLU A 103 4.33 -11.10 -15.74
N THR A 104 4.95 -10.29 -14.89
CA THR A 104 4.40 -9.00 -14.47
C THR A 104 4.70 -7.89 -15.47
N GLY A 105 5.72 -8.07 -16.33
CA GLY A 105 6.25 -7.05 -17.24
C GLY A 105 7.00 -5.91 -16.52
N LEU A 106 7.31 -6.07 -15.24
CA LEU A 106 8.04 -5.06 -14.45
C LEU A 106 9.55 -5.29 -14.57
N PHE A 107 10.32 -4.21 -14.71
CA PHE A 107 11.77 -4.26 -14.93
C PHE A 107 12.57 -3.79 -13.70
N LEU A 108 12.38 -4.47 -12.56
CA LEU A 108 13.17 -4.26 -11.34
C LEU A 108 14.00 -5.51 -11.01
N ARG A 109 15.23 -5.32 -10.53
CA ARG A 109 16.06 -6.41 -9.97
C ARG A 109 15.61 -6.81 -8.58
N ASP A 110 15.25 -5.82 -7.77
CA ASP A 110 14.81 -5.99 -6.40
C ASP A 110 13.60 -5.10 -6.15
N PHE A 111 12.46 -5.70 -5.78
CA PHE A 111 11.24 -4.96 -5.46
C PHE A 111 11.33 -4.22 -4.12
N ASN A 112 12.27 -4.59 -3.23
CA ASN A 112 12.48 -3.85 -1.98
C ASN A 112 13.07 -2.46 -2.21
N SER A 113 13.65 -2.18 -3.39
CA SER A 113 14.15 -0.85 -3.75
C SER A 113 13.06 0.23 -3.83
N ILE A 114 11.79 -0.17 -3.84
CA ILE A 114 10.63 0.71 -3.83
C ILE A 114 9.77 0.54 -2.56
N ASN A 115 10.23 -0.23 -1.57
CA ASN A 115 9.50 -0.37 -0.31
C ASN A 115 9.39 1.01 0.37
N MET A 116 8.22 1.31 0.91
CA MET A 116 7.87 2.58 1.58
C MET A 116 7.18 2.33 2.92
N ALA A 117 7.42 1.16 3.50
CA ALA A 117 6.76 0.71 4.72
C ALA A 117 6.89 1.71 5.87
N ASP A 118 8.09 2.27 6.08
CA ASP A 118 8.34 3.22 7.16
C ASP A 118 7.51 4.51 6.99
N GLU A 119 7.49 5.07 5.77
CA GLU A 119 6.73 6.28 5.48
C GLU A 119 5.22 6.04 5.56
N ILE A 120 4.76 4.85 5.15
CA ILE A 120 3.35 4.45 5.25
C ILE A 120 2.95 4.28 6.71
N LEU A 121 3.78 3.63 7.52
CA LEU A 121 3.53 3.39 8.94
C LEU A 121 3.48 4.71 9.72
N ASP A 122 4.42 5.62 9.47
CA ASP A 122 4.42 6.95 10.08
C ASP A 122 3.17 7.76 9.71
N ALA A 123 2.80 7.77 8.43
CA ALA A 123 1.57 8.42 7.98
C ALA A 123 0.32 7.83 8.64
N TYR A 124 0.24 6.50 8.74
CA TYR A 124 -0.88 5.81 9.36
C TYR A 124 -1.01 6.11 10.85
N ARG A 125 0.09 6.08 11.61
CA ARG A 125 0.10 6.42 13.05
C ARG A 125 -0.43 7.83 13.31
N LYS A 126 -0.12 8.79 12.42
CA LYS A 126 -0.64 10.17 12.48
C LYS A 126 -2.13 10.27 12.15
N LEU A 127 -2.68 9.31 11.40
CA LEU A 127 -4.09 9.26 11.05
C LEU A 127 -4.97 8.77 12.21
N ILE A 128 -4.50 7.77 12.98
CA ILE A 128 -5.27 7.16 14.09
C ILE A 128 -5.99 8.18 14.99
N PRO A 129 -5.32 9.18 15.59
CA PRO A 129 -5.99 10.13 16.49
C PRO A 129 -6.98 11.07 15.77
N ARG A 130 -6.95 11.14 14.43
CA ARG A 130 -7.87 11.97 13.64
C ARG A 130 -9.14 11.22 13.25
N ILE A 131 -9.07 9.89 13.13
CA ILE A 131 -10.21 9.06 12.73
C ILE A 131 -10.80 8.23 13.86
N CYS A 132 -10.09 7.97 14.96
CA CYS A 132 -10.59 7.22 16.11
C CYS A 132 -11.01 8.18 17.24
N LEU A 133 -11.92 7.73 18.11
CA LEU A 133 -12.23 8.49 19.33
C LEU A 133 -11.02 8.53 20.25
N GLU A 134 -10.77 9.67 20.88
CA GLU A 134 -9.78 9.73 21.95
C GLU A 134 -10.22 8.85 23.13
N GLY A 135 -9.26 8.20 23.78
CA GLY A 135 -9.48 7.39 24.97
C GLY A 135 -8.99 5.97 24.82
N ASP A 136 -9.50 5.14 25.71
CA ASP A 136 -9.15 3.74 25.88
C ASP A 136 -10.41 2.93 26.13
N ASP A 137 -10.70 1.97 25.25
CA ASP A 137 -11.85 1.07 25.37
C ASP A 137 -11.43 -0.36 25.75
N GLY A 138 -10.13 -0.59 26.01
CA GLY A 138 -9.55 -1.90 26.33
C GLY A 138 -9.51 -2.91 25.18
N GLN A 139 -10.04 -2.57 23.99
CA GLN A 139 -10.09 -3.50 22.84
C GLN A 139 -8.81 -3.44 22.01
N TYR A 140 -7.67 -3.63 22.66
CA TYR A 140 -6.35 -3.52 22.02
C TYR A 140 -6.15 -4.57 20.92
N GLY A 141 -6.53 -5.82 21.17
CA GLY A 141 -6.39 -6.92 20.21
C GLY A 141 -7.13 -6.65 18.89
N SER A 142 -8.38 -6.16 18.98
CA SER A 142 -9.16 -5.78 17.81
C SER A 142 -8.59 -4.52 17.14
N SER A 143 -8.08 -3.57 17.91
CA SER A 143 -7.44 -2.37 17.35
C SER A 143 -6.23 -2.73 16.49
N VAL A 144 -5.29 -3.51 17.03
CA VAL A 144 -4.05 -3.89 16.31
C VAL A 144 -4.32 -4.83 15.14
N GLU A 145 -5.38 -5.63 15.19
CA GLU A 145 -5.82 -6.42 14.03
C GLU A 145 -6.26 -5.52 12.88
N HIS A 146 -7.13 -4.54 13.15
CA HIS A 146 -7.59 -3.60 12.14
C HIS A 146 -6.48 -2.65 11.67
N ASP A 147 -5.51 -2.36 12.53
CA ASP A 147 -4.31 -1.61 12.14
C ASP A 147 -3.52 -2.34 11.05
N VAL A 148 -3.23 -3.62 11.26
CA VAL A 148 -2.52 -4.45 10.26
C VAL A 148 -3.29 -4.51 8.95
N MET A 149 -4.62 -4.72 9.00
CA MET A 149 -5.45 -4.77 7.79
C MET A 149 -5.44 -3.44 7.02
N ALA A 150 -5.54 -2.32 7.73
CA ALA A 150 -5.48 -0.99 7.11
C ALA A 150 -4.11 -0.71 6.48
N LEU A 151 -3.01 -1.01 7.20
CA LEU A 151 -1.65 -0.83 6.71
C LEU A 151 -1.38 -1.64 5.45
N GLN A 152 -1.82 -2.91 5.42
CA GLN A 152 -1.69 -3.76 4.24
C GLN A 152 -2.49 -3.21 3.04
N ALA A 153 -3.71 -2.75 3.25
CA ALA A 153 -4.53 -2.14 2.19
C ALA A 153 -3.88 -0.86 1.63
N ILE A 154 -3.37 0.00 2.51
CA ILE A 154 -2.70 1.25 2.15
C ILE A 154 -1.40 0.95 1.38
N ALA A 155 -0.57 0.04 1.89
CA ALA A 155 0.67 -0.35 1.24
C ALA A 155 0.44 -0.93 -0.14
N ARG A 156 -0.47 -1.91 -0.27
CA ARG A 156 -0.81 -2.50 -1.57
C ARG A 156 -1.26 -1.44 -2.57
N ARG A 157 -2.10 -0.48 -2.18
CA ARG A 157 -2.55 0.62 -3.05
C ARG A 157 -1.41 1.52 -3.51
N ILE A 158 -0.50 1.85 -2.61
CA ILE A 158 0.64 2.72 -2.90
C ILE A 158 1.64 1.99 -3.80
N HIS A 159 2.05 0.78 -3.44
CA HIS A 159 3.03 0.00 -4.21
C HIS A 159 2.50 -0.44 -5.57
N PHE A 160 1.23 -0.83 -5.66
CA PHE A 160 0.60 -1.13 -6.96
C PHE A 160 0.59 0.11 -7.87
N GLY A 161 0.17 1.28 -7.34
CA GLY A 161 0.23 2.53 -8.09
C GLY A 161 1.67 2.89 -8.49
N SER A 162 2.62 2.65 -7.61
CA SER A 162 4.04 2.94 -7.83
C SER A 162 4.63 2.14 -8.98
N LEU A 163 4.39 0.83 -8.99
CA LEU A 163 4.91 -0.11 -9.98
C LEU A 163 4.22 0.05 -11.34
N TYR A 164 2.89 -0.09 -11.34
CA TYR A 164 2.16 -0.30 -12.58
C TYR A 164 1.85 1.02 -13.31
N VAL A 165 1.61 2.13 -12.58
CA VAL A 165 1.46 3.44 -13.22
C VAL A 165 2.78 3.93 -13.80
N ALA A 166 3.90 3.73 -13.09
CA ALA A 166 5.21 4.09 -13.62
C ALA A 166 5.53 3.31 -14.90
N GLU A 167 5.30 1.99 -14.90
CA GLU A 167 5.58 1.18 -16.08
C GLU A 167 4.64 1.52 -17.25
N SER A 168 3.35 1.75 -17.00
CA SER A 168 2.41 2.25 -18.02
C SER A 168 2.89 3.56 -18.66
N LYS A 169 3.35 4.51 -17.82
CA LYS A 169 3.91 5.78 -18.29
C LYS A 169 5.20 5.59 -19.08
N TYR A 170 6.12 4.74 -18.62
CA TYR A 170 7.34 4.40 -19.37
C TYR A 170 7.00 3.88 -20.77
N GLN A 171 6.08 2.91 -20.86
CA GLN A 171 5.67 2.32 -22.13
C GLN A 171 4.99 3.34 -23.06
N SER A 172 4.27 4.33 -22.51
CA SER A 172 3.62 5.37 -23.31
C SER A 172 4.58 6.38 -23.95
N ASP A 173 5.76 6.60 -23.35
CA ASP A 173 6.77 7.56 -23.84
C ASP A 173 8.18 7.13 -23.41
N LYS A 174 8.67 6.03 -24.00
CA LYS A 174 9.95 5.42 -23.62
C LYS A 174 11.12 6.40 -23.75
N ALA A 175 11.15 7.20 -24.81
CA ALA A 175 12.26 8.12 -25.08
C ALA A 175 12.41 9.17 -23.96
N LYS A 176 11.29 9.78 -23.54
CA LYS A 176 11.28 10.76 -22.45
C LYS A 176 11.74 10.15 -21.13
N TYR A 177 11.11 9.05 -20.70
CA TYR A 177 11.42 8.49 -19.39
C TYR A 177 12.82 7.86 -19.35
N ARG A 178 13.28 7.25 -20.45
CA ARG A 178 14.66 6.75 -20.57
C ARG A 178 15.70 7.85 -20.36
N THR A 179 15.51 9.01 -21.01
CA THR A 179 16.39 10.17 -20.83
C THR A 179 16.45 10.61 -19.37
N LEU A 180 15.29 10.68 -18.69
CA LEU A 180 15.21 11.07 -17.28
C LEU A 180 15.86 10.03 -16.35
N ILE A 181 15.69 8.74 -16.63
CA ILE A 181 16.29 7.63 -15.86
C ILE A 181 17.81 7.62 -15.99
N GLU A 182 18.32 7.71 -17.22
CA GLU A 182 19.76 7.72 -17.51
C GLU A 182 20.45 8.94 -16.88
N ALA A 183 19.79 10.09 -16.87
CA ALA A 183 20.27 11.30 -16.21
C ALA A 183 20.10 11.30 -14.67
N GLN A 184 19.44 10.27 -14.10
CA GLN A 184 19.06 10.21 -12.68
C GLN A 184 18.27 11.47 -12.23
N ASP A 185 17.46 12.05 -13.13
CA ASP A 185 16.78 13.32 -12.91
C ASP A 185 15.50 13.13 -12.09
N ARG A 186 15.68 12.99 -10.78
CA ARG A 186 14.59 12.88 -9.80
C ARG A 186 13.57 14.03 -9.93
N LYS A 187 14.04 15.25 -10.16
CA LYS A 187 13.19 16.45 -10.22
C LYS A 187 12.35 16.42 -11.50
N GLY A 188 12.97 16.12 -12.65
CA GLY A 188 12.29 15.96 -13.92
C GLY A 188 11.24 14.85 -13.90
N LEU A 189 11.54 13.71 -13.26
CA LEU A 189 10.58 12.63 -13.05
C LEU A 189 9.36 13.12 -12.24
N LEU A 190 9.59 13.80 -11.11
CA LEU A 190 8.49 14.30 -10.27
C LEU A 190 7.59 15.31 -11.03
N VAL A 191 8.18 16.20 -11.82
CA VAL A 191 7.43 17.12 -12.68
C VAL A 191 6.61 16.35 -13.72
N ALA A 192 7.21 15.37 -14.40
CA ALA A 192 6.53 14.57 -15.41
C ALA A 192 5.37 13.72 -14.84
N LEU A 193 5.43 13.39 -13.55
CA LEU A 193 4.43 12.59 -12.85
C LEU A 193 3.21 13.38 -12.38
N THR A 194 3.36 14.69 -12.18
CA THR A 194 2.34 15.53 -11.53
C THR A 194 1.20 15.85 -12.49
N ARG A 195 -0.04 15.53 -12.10
CA ARG A 195 -1.26 15.83 -12.85
C ARG A 195 -2.38 16.26 -11.90
N THR A 196 -2.42 17.56 -11.59
CA THR A 196 -3.36 18.13 -10.60
C THR A 196 -4.82 17.75 -10.86
N GLU A 197 -5.27 17.78 -12.11
CA GLU A 197 -6.65 17.40 -12.45
C GLU A 197 -6.99 15.94 -12.11
N VAL A 198 -6.02 15.03 -12.21
CA VAL A 198 -6.21 13.62 -11.85
C VAL A 198 -6.24 13.46 -10.33
N GLU A 199 -5.38 14.20 -9.63
CA GLU A 199 -5.33 14.21 -8.16
C GLU A 199 -6.65 14.71 -7.57
N GLU A 200 -7.21 15.82 -8.06
CA GLU A 200 -8.50 16.33 -7.59
C GLU A 200 -9.67 15.37 -7.90
N LYS A 201 -9.65 14.66 -9.04
CA LYS A 201 -10.65 13.62 -9.34
C LYS A 201 -10.56 12.44 -8.38
N ILE A 202 -9.36 12.02 -8.00
CA ILE A 202 -9.16 10.97 -6.99
C ILE A 202 -9.76 11.42 -5.65
N LEU A 203 -9.45 12.64 -5.23
CA LEU A 203 -9.92 13.16 -3.95
C LEU A 203 -11.44 13.29 -3.90
N LYS A 204 -12.06 13.81 -4.97
CA LYS A 204 -13.52 13.90 -5.05
C LYS A 204 -14.18 12.52 -5.01
N ARG A 205 -13.64 11.55 -5.77
CA ARG A 205 -14.16 10.19 -5.75
C ARG A 205 -14.01 9.51 -4.38
N VAL A 206 -12.89 9.72 -3.69
CA VAL A 206 -12.67 9.19 -2.34
C VAL A 206 -13.69 9.79 -1.37
N GLU A 207 -13.92 11.10 -1.42
CA GLU A 207 -14.98 11.77 -0.64
C GLU A 207 -16.34 11.12 -0.88
N ASP A 208 -16.76 11.03 -2.15
CA ASP A 208 -18.05 10.45 -2.53
C ASP A 208 -18.20 9.00 -2.04
N LYS A 209 -17.13 8.19 -2.12
CA LYS A 209 -17.13 6.81 -1.62
C LYS A 209 -17.27 6.74 -0.10
N VAL A 210 -16.56 7.59 0.64
CA VAL A 210 -16.63 7.61 2.11
C VAL A 210 -18.03 8.00 2.57
N GLU A 211 -18.62 9.03 1.97
CA GLU A 211 -20.00 9.45 2.27
C GLU A 211 -21.01 8.37 1.90
N HIS A 212 -20.87 7.77 0.72
CA HIS A 212 -21.80 6.74 0.26
C HIS A 212 -21.79 5.48 1.14
N ILE A 213 -20.61 4.99 1.51
CA ILE A 213 -20.48 3.79 2.37
C ILE A 213 -21.11 4.01 3.75
N GLN A 214 -21.13 5.25 4.24
CA GLN A 214 -21.61 5.58 5.58
C GLN A 214 -23.05 6.13 5.60
N ALA A 215 -23.70 6.30 4.45
CA ALA A 215 -24.99 6.98 4.33
C ALA A 215 -26.13 6.29 5.09
N GLU A 216 -26.08 4.96 5.22
CA GLU A 216 -27.14 4.14 5.83
C GLU A 216 -26.69 3.46 7.13
N ILE A 217 -25.62 3.94 7.78
CA ILE A 217 -25.17 3.32 9.04
C ILE A 217 -26.15 3.61 10.18
N ASN A 218 -26.34 2.63 11.07
CA ASN A 218 -27.05 2.86 12.34
C ASN A 218 -26.08 3.50 13.36
N PRO A 219 -26.27 4.77 13.75
CA PRO A 219 -25.37 5.47 14.67
C PRO A 219 -25.42 4.93 16.10
N GLU A 220 -26.40 4.10 16.47
CA GLU A 220 -26.46 3.44 17.78
C GLU A 220 -25.39 2.35 17.94
N VAL A 221 -24.89 1.80 16.82
CA VAL A 221 -23.98 0.65 16.81
C VAL A 221 -22.68 0.90 16.06
N ARG A 222 -22.62 1.93 15.21
CA ARG A 222 -21.43 2.26 14.42
C ARG A 222 -21.18 3.74 14.38
N ARG A 223 -19.89 4.10 14.38
CA ARG A 223 -19.41 5.47 14.22
C ARG A 223 -18.99 5.73 12.78
N CYS A 224 -19.31 6.94 12.29
CA CYS A 224 -18.76 7.47 11.05
C CYS A 224 -17.33 8.00 11.23
N ILE A 225 -16.49 7.84 10.21
CA ILE A 225 -15.25 8.60 10.07
C ILE A 225 -15.50 9.87 9.24
N PRO A 226 -14.86 11.00 9.58
CA PRO A 226 -14.94 12.22 8.79
C PRO A 226 -14.27 12.04 7.43
N SER A 227 -15.01 12.29 6.34
CA SER A 227 -14.51 12.19 4.95
C SER A 227 -13.36 13.16 4.68
N GLU A 228 -13.40 14.36 5.27
CA GLU A 228 -12.31 15.35 5.20
C GLU A 228 -10.97 14.79 5.67
N GLU A 229 -10.97 13.93 6.69
CA GLU A 229 -9.76 13.32 7.23
C GLU A 229 -9.18 12.27 6.28
N ILE A 230 -10.06 11.52 5.61
CA ILE A 230 -9.65 10.54 4.60
C ILE A 230 -9.15 11.25 3.35
N MET A 231 -9.82 12.32 2.91
CA MET A 231 -9.32 13.16 1.83
C MET A 231 -7.96 13.77 2.15
N ALA A 232 -7.77 14.31 3.36
CA ALA A 232 -6.50 14.86 3.80
C ALA A 232 -5.40 13.77 3.80
N PHE A 233 -5.73 12.56 4.25
CA PHE A 233 -4.79 11.43 4.21
C PHE A 233 -4.39 11.06 2.77
N TYR A 234 -5.36 11.02 1.84
CA TYR A 234 -5.07 10.79 0.43
C TYR A 234 -4.21 11.89 -0.19
N ARG A 235 -4.56 13.16 0.07
CA ARG A 235 -3.89 14.34 -0.47
C ARG A 235 -2.45 14.45 0.02
N ASN A 236 -2.22 14.22 1.31
CA ASN A 236 -0.95 14.48 1.97
C ASN A 236 -0.02 13.27 2.03
N HIS A 237 -0.57 12.05 1.95
CA HIS A 237 0.21 10.81 2.11
C HIS A 237 0.05 9.85 0.94
N ILE A 238 -1.14 9.31 0.66
CA ILE A 238 -1.28 8.23 -0.35
C ILE A 238 -0.84 8.69 -1.74
N ILE A 239 -1.31 9.84 -2.22
CA ILE A 239 -0.95 10.35 -3.55
C ILE A 239 0.55 10.72 -3.62
N PRO A 240 1.10 11.51 -2.67
CA PRO A 240 2.54 11.80 -2.65
C PRO A 240 3.43 10.56 -2.56
N LEU A 241 3.12 9.60 -1.69
CA LEU A 241 3.88 8.35 -1.57
C LEU A 241 3.79 7.50 -2.84
N THR A 242 2.61 7.45 -3.48
CA THR A 242 2.48 6.78 -4.79
C THR A 242 3.35 7.46 -5.86
N LYS A 243 3.49 8.79 -5.83
CA LYS A 243 4.41 9.51 -6.74
C LYS A 243 5.86 9.24 -6.41
N GLU A 244 6.22 9.22 -5.13
CA GLU A 244 7.58 8.90 -4.69
C GLU A 244 7.97 7.48 -5.09
N GLY A 245 7.08 6.51 -4.92
CA GLY A 245 7.32 5.14 -5.35
C GLY A 245 7.47 5.01 -6.88
N GLN A 246 6.73 5.80 -7.68
CA GLN A 246 6.98 5.87 -9.13
C GLN A 246 8.39 6.42 -9.44
N VAL A 247 8.87 7.42 -8.69
CA VAL A 247 10.23 7.93 -8.83
C VAL A 247 11.27 6.85 -8.46
N ARG A 248 11.10 6.18 -7.30
CA ARG A 248 11.96 5.06 -6.89
C ARG A 248 11.96 3.94 -7.92
N TYR A 249 10.80 3.64 -8.51
CA TYR A 249 10.68 2.68 -9.60
C TYR A 249 11.57 3.09 -10.77
N PHE A 250 11.37 4.29 -11.32
CA PHE A 250 12.14 4.76 -12.48
C PHE A 250 13.65 4.74 -12.24
N LEU A 251 14.11 5.22 -11.08
CA LEU A 251 15.54 5.27 -10.77
C LEU A 251 16.19 3.88 -10.60
N ASN A 252 15.39 2.85 -10.26
CA ASN A 252 15.87 1.47 -10.14
C ASN A 252 15.50 0.59 -11.35
N ARG A 253 14.72 1.12 -12.30
CA ARG A 253 14.22 0.40 -13.46
C ARG A 253 15.37 0.03 -14.39
N GLN A 254 15.50 -1.24 -14.71
CA GLN A 254 16.47 -1.72 -15.68
C GLN A 254 16.02 -1.37 -17.10
N LEU A 255 16.95 -0.92 -17.95
CA LEU A 255 16.67 -0.70 -19.37
C LEU A 255 16.73 -2.02 -20.13
N GLU A 256 15.91 -2.15 -21.18
CA GLU A 256 15.69 -3.40 -21.93
C GLU A 256 17.00 -4.02 -22.46
N ASP A 257 17.96 -3.18 -22.85
CA ASP A 257 19.26 -3.63 -23.37
C ASP A 257 20.16 -4.31 -22.32
N ASN A 258 19.84 -4.15 -21.02
CA ASN A 258 20.61 -4.66 -19.89
C ASN A 258 19.85 -5.70 -19.04
N PHE A 259 18.65 -6.12 -19.46
CA PHE A 259 17.80 -7.01 -18.66
C PHE A 259 17.87 -8.46 -19.13
N SER A 260 18.62 -9.28 -18.39
CA SER A 260 18.50 -10.74 -18.47
C SER A 260 17.23 -11.13 -17.71
N ILE A 261 16.23 -11.68 -18.40
CA ILE A 261 15.03 -12.22 -17.74
C ILE A 261 15.48 -13.32 -16.78
N PRO A 262 15.33 -13.17 -15.44
CA PRO A 262 15.57 -14.27 -14.53
C PRO A 262 14.57 -15.37 -14.88
N GLN A 263 15.07 -16.55 -15.25
CA GLN A 263 14.24 -17.64 -15.79
C GLN A 263 13.19 -18.14 -14.77
N TYR A 264 13.35 -17.76 -13.50
CA TYR A 264 12.37 -17.79 -12.44
C TYR A 264 12.68 -16.60 -11.52
N ALA A 265 11.66 -15.94 -10.96
CA ALA A 265 11.89 -15.02 -9.84
C ALA A 265 12.40 -15.88 -8.69
N GLU A 266 13.72 -15.94 -8.51
CA GLU A 266 14.32 -16.53 -7.32
C GLU A 266 13.71 -15.81 -6.12
N VAL A 267 13.22 -16.60 -5.17
CA VAL A 267 12.65 -16.10 -3.92
C VAL A 267 13.68 -15.15 -3.30
N PRO A 268 13.32 -13.89 -2.98
CA PRO A 268 14.26 -12.96 -2.37
C PRO A 268 14.92 -13.61 -1.16
N THR A 269 16.26 -13.60 -1.14
CA THR A 269 17.05 -14.24 -0.09
C THR A 269 16.96 -13.49 1.24
N LYS A 270 16.43 -12.26 1.25
CA LYS A 270 16.03 -11.49 2.45
C LYS A 270 14.92 -10.50 2.08
N TYR A 271 13.95 -10.31 2.98
CA TYR A 271 12.98 -9.21 2.93
C TYR A 271 13.43 -8.08 3.86
#